data_AF-A0A3L6F4I3-F1
#
_entry.id   AF-A0A3L6F4I3-F1
#
_cell.length_a   1.000
_cell.length_b   1.000
_cell.length_c   1.000
_cell.angle_alpha   90.00
_cell.angle_beta   90.00
_cell.angle_gamma   90.00
#
_symmetry.space_group_name_H-M   'P 1'
#
loop_
_entity.id
_entity.type
_entity.pdbx_description
1 polymer ?
#
loop_
_entity_poly.entity_id
_entity_poly.type
_entity_poly.pdbx_seq_one_letter_code
_entity_poly.pdbx_strand_id
1 'polypeptide(L)'
;MVAEKERELEGEAQKSPSKIIVDSLSQISCSSTFLPNIGVPTTCKTGRSTSLAAQARMQAQFEEKLQAEREEAARKQEELQAQQAALEENQSLLRQTQEEVKGMHTKFEETNALLQVVLKL
;
A
#
# COMPACT_ATOMS: atom_id res chain seq x y z
N MET A 1 10.69 50.67 56.28
CA MET A 1 10.94 49.24 56.54
C MET A 1 10.38 48.47 55.36
N VAL A 2 11.25 47.99 54.46
CA VAL A 2 10.85 47.16 53.31
C VAL A 2 11.33 45.76 53.62
N ALA A 3 10.40 44.83 53.78
CA ALA A 3 10.70 43.42 53.98
C ALA A 3 10.80 42.76 52.60
N GLU A 4 12.03 42.61 52.10
CA GLU A 4 12.32 41.76 50.94
C GLU A 4 12.26 40.31 51.41
N LYS A 5 11.17 39.63 51.06
CA LYS A 5 11.00 38.20 51.29
C LYS A 5 11.64 37.46 50.12
N GLU A 6 12.89 37.06 50.33
CA GLU A 6 13.56 36.01 49.57
C GLU A 6 12.60 34.81 49.44
N ARG A 7 12.23 34.45 48.21
CA ARG A 7 11.61 33.16 47.93
C ARG A 7 12.68 32.23 47.41
N GLU A 8 12.95 31.25 48.27
CA GLU A 8 13.75 30.05 48.06
C GLU A 8 13.49 29.45 46.67
N LEU A 9 14.55 29.28 45.87
CA LEU A 9 14.51 28.42 44.69
C LEU A 9 14.79 26.98 45.15
N GLU A 10 13.68 26.27 45.35
CA GLU A 10 13.59 24.85 45.66
C GLU A 10 14.25 24.01 44.55
N GLY A 11 14.96 22.95 44.95
CA GLY A 11 15.94 22.23 44.13
C GLY A 11 15.43 21.67 42.80
N GLU A 12 16.12 22.01 41.72
CA GLU A 12 16.01 21.30 40.43
C GLU A 12 17.30 20.53 40.14
N ALA A 13 17.14 19.26 39.75
CA ALA A 13 18.20 18.43 39.19
C ALA A 13 18.92 19.18 38.05
N GLN A 14 20.24 18.97 37.89
CA GLN A 14 21.02 19.60 36.82
C GLN A 14 20.35 19.40 35.44
N LYS A 15 19.64 20.43 34.99
CA LYS A 15 19.00 20.44 33.67
C LYS A 15 20.09 20.66 32.62
N SER A 16 20.03 19.90 31.53
CA SER A 16 20.91 20.15 30.39
C SER A 16 20.64 21.55 29.81
N PRO A 17 21.63 22.21 29.20
CA PRO A 17 21.45 23.53 28.58
C PRO A 17 20.27 23.59 27.60
N SER A 18 20.06 22.54 26.81
CA SER A 18 18.93 22.44 25.88
C SER A 18 17.58 22.39 26.60
N LYS A 19 17.51 21.70 27.74
CA LYS A 19 16.27 21.60 28.52
C LYS A 19 15.89 22.95 29.13
N ILE A 20 16.89 23.72 29.59
CA ILE A 20 16.69 25.09 30.10
C ILE A 20 16.13 26.00 29.01
N ILE A 21 16.67 25.95 27.79
CA ILE A 21 16.18 26.76 26.67
C ILE A 21 14.75 26.38 26.31
N VAL A 22 14.43 25.09 26.25
CA VAL A 22 13.07 24.61 25.95
C VAL A 22 12.07 25.05 27.02
N ASP A 23 12.42 24.92 28.30
CA ASP A 23 11.56 25.32 29.40
C ASP A 23 11.34 26.86 29.41
N SER A 24 12.40 27.65 29.19
CA SER A 24 12.32 29.11 29.10
C SER A 24 11.47 29.58 27.91
N LEU A 25 11.68 29.03 26.72
CA LEU A 25 10.86 29.35 25.55
C LEU A 25 9.40 28.93 25.73
N SER A 26 9.15 27.79 26.39
CA SER A 26 7.79 27.36 26.72
C SER A 26 7.13 28.34 27.70
N GLN A 27 7.87 28.79 28.71
CA GLN A 27 7.36 29.75 29.69
C GLN A 27 7.04 31.10 29.05
N ILE A 28 7.94 31.62 28.21
CA ILE A 28 7.75 32.87 27.45
C ILE A 28 6.56 32.74 26.49
N SER A 29 6.42 31.61 25.81
CA SER A 29 5.31 31.34 24.90
C SER A 29 3.97 31.30 25.64
N CYS A 30 3.91 30.64 26.80
CA CYS A 30 2.71 30.54 27.62
C CYS A 30 2.32 31.88 28.29
N SER A 31 3.30 32.73 28.62
CA SER A 31 3.05 34.08 29.15
C SER A 31 2.81 35.13 28.06
N SER A 32 2.95 34.78 26.78
CA SER A 32 2.83 35.72 25.67
C SER A 32 1.37 36.11 25.43
N THR A 33 1.09 37.41 25.50
CA THR A 33 -0.22 38.00 25.21
C THR A 33 -0.39 38.39 23.74
N PHE A 34 0.66 38.24 22.92
CA PHE A 34 0.62 38.64 21.50
C PHE A 34 -0.50 37.95 20.73
N LEU A 35 -0.61 36.62 20.82
CA LEU A 35 -1.63 35.83 20.12
C LEU A 35 -3.05 36.08 20.65
N PRO A 36 -3.31 36.10 21.98
CA PRO A 36 -4.61 36.50 22.52
C PRO A 36 -5.05 37.90 22.08
N ASN A 37 -4.14 38.88 22.04
CA ASN A 37 -4.45 40.26 21.69
C ASN A 37 -4.86 40.43 20.22
N ILE A 38 -4.45 39.52 19.32
CA ILE A 38 -4.88 39.49 17.92
C ILE A 38 -6.05 38.51 17.69
N GLY A 39 -6.67 38.01 18.76
CA GLY A 39 -7.84 37.12 18.69
C GLY A 39 -7.52 35.66 18.40
N VAL A 40 -6.25 35.24 18.50
CA VAL A 40 -5.83 33.84 18.30
C VAL A 40 -5.89 33.11 19.65
N PRO A 41 -6.74 32.06 19.80
CA PRO A 41 -6.84 31.30 21.04
C PRO A 41 -5.52 30.62 21.40
N THR A 42 -4.98 30.88 22.59
CA THR A 42 -3.78 30.21 23.09
C THR A 42 -4.12 28.80 23.53
N THR A 43 -3.70 27.80 22.75
CA THR A 43 -3.65 26.43 23.25
C THR A 43 -2.26 26.18 23.82
N CYS A 44 -2.10 26.42 25.12
CA CYS A 44 -0.99 25.83 25.89
C CYS A 44 -1.24 24.32 26.00
N LYS A 45 -1.19 23.62 24.87
CA LYS A 45 -1.25 22.18 24.82
C LYS A 45 0.14 21.68 24.53
N THR A 46 0.84 21.30 25.58
CA THR A 46 1.77 20.17 25.57
C THR A 46 0.96 18.96 25.08
N GLY A 47 0.77 18.88 23.76
CA GLY A 47 -0.19 18.00 23.11
C GLY A 47 0.47 17.20 22.00
N ARG A 48 1.75 16.88 22.15
CA ARG A 48 2.33 15.73 21.43
C ARG A 48 1.70 14.48 22.04
N SER A 49 0.50 14.12 21.58
CA SER A 49 -0.11 12.84 21.89
C SER A 49 -1.04 12.44 20.76
N THR A 50 -0.45 12.09 19.61
CA THR A 50 -0.90 10.87 18.97
C THR A 50 -0.72 9.77 20.02
N SER A 51 -1.80 9.44 20.72
CA SER A 51 -1.83 8.34 21.68
C SER A 51 -1.21 7.10 21.02
N LEU A 52 -0.34 6.39 21.74
CA LEU A 52 0.28 5.15 21.27
C LEU A 52 -0.76 4.16 20.71
N ALA A 53 -1.97 4.15 21.29
CA ALA A 53 -3.08 3.33 20.82
C ALA A 53 -3.65 3.80 19.47
N ALA A 54 -3.66 5.10 19.19
CA ALA A 54 -4.06 5.63 17.89
C ALA A 54 -3.04 5.27 16.79
N GLN A 55 -1.75 5.31 17.11
CA GLN A 55 -0.69 4.89 16.19
C GLN A 55 -0.76 3.38 15.90
N ALA A 56 -0.92 2.55 16.93
CA ALA A 56 -1.04 1.10 16.78
C ALA A 56 -2.24 0.71 15.89
N ARG A 57 -3.39 1.40 16.03
CA ARG A 57 -4.56 1.17 15.17
C ARG A 57 -4.32 1.53 13.71
N MET A 58 -3.67 2.67 13.45
CA MET A 58 -3.32 3.03 12.06
C MET A 58 -2.35 2.02 11.45
N GLN A 59 -1.35 1.60 12.22
CA GLN A 59 -0.37 0.61 11.75
C GLN A 59 -1.04 -0.74 11.44
N ALA A 60 -1.91 -1.23 12.32
CA ALA A 60 -2.68 -2.45 12.08
C ALA A 60 -3.54 -2.35 10.81
N GLN A 61 -4.18 -1.21 10.55
CA GLN A 61 -4.96 -1.01 9.31
C GLN A 61 -4.09 -1.00 8.05
N PHE A 62 -2.87 -0.45 8.12
CA PHE A 62 -1.94 -0.51 7.00
C PHE A 62 -1.46 -1.94 6.75
N GLU A 63 -1.13 -2.67 7.80
CA GLU A 63 -0.71 -4.08 7.71
C GLU A 63 -1.84 -4.96 7.15
N GLU A 64 -3.08 -4.75 7.61
CA GLU A 64 -4.26 -5.44 7.08
C GLU A 64 -4.47 -5.15 5.59
N LYS A 65 -4.41 -3.88 5.18
CA LYS A 65 -4.54 -3.50 3.76
C LYS A 65 -3.41 -4.07 2.91
N LEU A 66 -2.18 -4.03 3.41
CA LEU A 66 -1.03 -4.59 2.72
C LEU A 66 -1.17 -6.10 2.53
N GLN A 67 -1.70 -6.80 3.53
CA GLN A 67 -1.93 -8.24 3.45
C GLN A 67 -3.05 -8.57 2.45
N ALA A 68 -4.17 -7.84 2.49
CA ALA A 68 -5.25 -7.99 1.52
C ALA A 68 -4.77 -7.75 0.08
N GLU A 69 -3.94 -6.73 -0.14
CA GLU A 69 -3.40 -6.44 -1.47
C GLU A 69 -2.39 -7.50 -1.94
N ARG A 70 -1.61 -8.09 -1.02
CA ARG A 70 -0.75 -9.25 -1.35
C ARG A 70 -1.55 -10.47 -1.76
N GLU A 71 -2.65 -10.76 -1.05
CA GLU A 71 -3.53 -11.88 -1.39
C GLU A 71 -4.25 -11.65 -2.72
N GLU A 72 -4.71 -10.42 -2.98
CA GLU A 72 -5.32 -10.07 -4.26
C GLU A 72 -4.31 -10.17 -5.41
N ALA A 73 -3.08 -9.69 -5.21
CA ALA A 73 -2.01 -9.82 -6.19
C ALA A 73 -1.66 -11.29 -6.45
N ALA A 74 -1.61 -12.13 -5.41
CA ALA A 74 -1.36 -13.56 -5.57
C ALA A 74 -2.48 -14.25 -6.37
N ARG A 75 -3.75 -13.94 -6.07
CA ARG A 75 -4.90 -14.46 -6.84
C ARG A 75 -4.87 -14.02 -8.30
N LYS A 76 -4.60 -12.74 -8.57
CA LYS A 76 -4.47 -12.23 -9.95
C LYS A 76 -3.32 -12.91 -10.69
N GLN A 77 -2.21 -13.15 -10.01
CA GLN A 77 -1.07 -13.85 -10.61
C GLN A 77 -1.42 -15.31 -10.94
N GLU A 78 -2.10 -16.01 -10.04
CA GLU A 78 -2.58 -17.38 -10.28
C GLU A 78 -3.58 -17.42 -11.45
N GLU A 79 -4.53 -16.49 -11.50
CA GLU A 79 -5.50 -16.38 -12.59
C GLU A 79 -4.81 -16.14 -13.94
N LEU A 80 -3.84 -15.23 -13.99
CA LEU A 80 -3.06 -14.97 -15.21
C LEU A 80 -2.27 -16.20 -15.64
N GLN A 81 -1.66 -16.94 -14.71
CA GLN A 81 -0.96 -18.19 -15.03
C GLN A 81 -1.92 -19.26 -15.56
N ALA A 82 -3.10 -19.40 -14.95
CA ALA A 82 -4.12 -20.34 -15.42
C ALA A 82 -4.63 -19.98 -16.82
N GLN A 83 -4.89 -18.70 -17.09
CA GLN A 83 -5.28 -18.23 -18.43
C GLN A 83 -4.17 -18.46 -19.46
N GLN A 84 -2.92 -18.24 -19.08
CA GLN A 84 -1.79 -18.46 -19.98
C GLN A 84 -1.62 -19.94 -20.34
N ALA A 85 -1.72 -20.84 -19.36
CA ALA A 85 -1.68 -22.29 -19.59
C ALA A 85 -2.84 -22.75 -20.49
N ALA A 86 -4.06 -22.27 -20.22
CA ALA A 86 -5.23 -22.59 -21.04
C ALA A 86 -5.09 -22.06 -22.48
N LEU A 87 -4.49 -20.88 -22.65
CA LEU A 87 -4.24 -20.32 -23.98
C LEU A 87 -3.22 -21.16 -24.76
N GLU A 88 -2.15 -21.59 -24.11
CA GLU A 88 -1.11 -22.42 -24.73
C GLU A 88 -1.67 -23.79 -25.15
N GLU A 89 -2.47 -24.42 -24.29
CA GLU A 89 -3.16 -25.67 -24.60
C GLU A 89 -4.10 -25.52 -25.81
N ASN A 90 -4.90 -24.45 -25.84
CA ASN A 90 -5.80 -24.17 -26.96
C ASN A 90 -5.05 -23.93 -28.27
N GLN A 91 -3.91 -23.24 -28.22
CA GLN A 91 -3.07 -23.06 -29.41
C GLN A 91 -2.49 -24.39 -29.91
N SER A 92 -2.06 -25.26 -29.01
CA SER A 92 -1.60 -26.60 -29.36
C SER A 92 -2.71 -27.43 -30.00
N LEU A 93 -3.89 -27.44 -29.39
CA LEU A 93 -5.07 -28.15 -29.91
C LEU A 93 -5.50 -27.63 -31.28
N LEU A 94 -5.46 -26.31 -31.48
CA LEU A 94 -5.77 -25.70 -32.78
C LEU A 94 -4.79 -26.16 -33.86
N ARG A 95 -3.48 -26.19 -33.54
CA ARG A 95 -2.46 -26.67 -34.47
C ARG A 95 -2.67 -28.14 -34.83
N GLN A 96 -2.92 -28.99 -33.83
CA GLN A 96 -3.21 -30.41 -34.06
C GLN A 96 -4.45 -30.59 -34.95
N THR A 97 -5.54 -29.88 -34.65
CA THR A 97 -6.78 -29.95 -35.44
C THR A 97 -6.54 -29.53 -36.88
N GLN A 98 -5.73 -28.49 -37.12
CA GLN A 98 -5.37 -28.06 -38.48
C GLN A 98 -4.57 -29.15 -39.22
N GLU A 99 -3.63 -29.82 -38.55
CA GLU A 99 -2.86 -30.92 -39.13
C GLU A 99 -3.76 -32.12 -39.47
N GLU A 100 -4.71 -32.47 -38.59
CA GLU A 100 -5.69 -33.53 -38.83
C GLU A 100 -6.59 -33.21 -40.02
N VAL A 101 -7.13 -31.99 -40.08
CA VAL A 101 -7.96 -31.53 -41.21
C VAL A 101 -7.17 -31.56 -42.51
N LYS A 102 -5.90 -31.13 -42.50
CA LYS A 102 -5.03 -31.20 -43.68
C LYS A 102 -4.82 -32.65 -44.12
N GLY A 103 -4.55 -33.56 -43.18
CA GLY A 103 -4.39 -34.98 -43.48
C GLY A 103 -5.67 -35.61 -44.03
N MET A 104 -6.83 -35.26 -43.49
CA MET A 104 -8.12 -35.70 -44.01
C MET A 104 -8.39 -35.15 -45.41
N HIS A 105 -8.03 -33.89 -45.66
CA HIS A 105 -8.19 -33.26 -46.97
C HIS A 105 -7.37 -33.97 -48.04
N THR A 106 -6.10 -34.28 -47.76
CA THR A 106 -5.26 -35.05 -48.70
C THR A 106 -5.85 -36.43 -48.99
N LYS A 107 -6.31 -37.17 -47.97
CA LYS A 107 -6.98 -38.47 -48.17
C LYS A 107 -8.26 -38.34 -49.00
N PHE A 108 -9.01 -37.27 -48.79
CA PHE A 108 -10.21 -36.97 -49.55
C PHE A 108 -9.86 -36.72 -51.04
N GLU A 109 -8.84 -35.91 -51.32
CA GLU A 109 -8.36 -35.67 -52.70
C GLU A 109 -7.90 -36.95 -53.39
N GLU A 110 -7.13 -37.80 -52.71
CA GLU A 110 -6.69 -39.11 -53.23
C GLU A 110 -7.88 -40.01 -53.57
N THR A 111 -8.85 -40.10 -52.65
CA THR A 111 -10.05 -40.91 -52.85
C THR A 111 -10.91 -40.37 -54.00
N ASN A 112 -11.03 -39.05 -54.09
CA ASN A 112 -11.77 -38.39 -55.17
C ASN A 112 -11.11 -38.62 -56.53
N ALA A 113 -9.78 -38.52 -56.61
CA ALA A 113 -9.02 -38.82 -57.83
C ALA A 113 -9.21 -40.27 -58.27
N LEU A 114 -9.18 -41.22 -57.33
CA LEU A 114 -9.48 -42.63 -57.63
C LEU A 114 -10.91 -42.79 -58.16
N LEU A 115 -11.89 -42.11 -57.58
CA LEU A 115 -13.28 -42.12 -58.05
C LEU A 115 -13.39 -41.58 -59.47
N GLN A 116 -12.73 -40.47 -59.80
CA GLN A 116 -12.71 -39.91 -61.16
C GLN A 116 -12.19 -40.94 -62.17
N VAL A 117 -11.09 -41.63 -61.84
CA VAL A 117 -10.54 -42.70 -62.69
C VAL A 117 -11.53 -43.85 -62.88
N VAL A 118 -12.19 -44.30 -61.82
CA VAL A 118 -13.16 -45.40 -61.88
C VAL A 118 -14.41 -45.01 -62.68
N LEU A 119 -14.91 -43.80 -62.48
CA LEU A 119 -16.11 -43.28 -63.13
C LEU A 119 -15.82 -42.74 -64.55
N LYS A 120 -14.55 -42.65 -64.94
CA LYS A 120 -14.08 -42.04 -66.20
C LYS A 120 -14.62 -40.61 -66.39
N LEU A 121 -14.69 -39.87 -65.29
CA LEU A 121 -15.05 -38.44 -65.25
C LEU A 121 -13.76 -37.61 -65.30
#